data_AF-A0ABC8TEW4-F1
#
_entry.id   AF-A0ABC8TEW4-F1
#
_cell.length_a   1.000
_cell.length_b   1.000
_cell.length_c   1.000
_cell.angle_alpha   90.00
_cell.angle_beta   90.00
_cell.angle_gamma   90.00
#
_symmetry.space_group_name_H-M   'P 1'
#
loop_
_entity.id
_entity.type
_entity.pdbx_description
1 polymer ?
#
loop_
_entity_poly.entity_id
_entity_poly.type
_entity_poly.pdbx_seq_one_letter_code
_entity_poly.pdbx_strand_id
1 'polypeptide(L)'
;MFPLLCRDKLILPYIAVHGLFILLYCAPGGRQDTTNSHSSTPLKSFVIAFLVFCSLILHIVYLTIHPPQKYPYLFEAMIMLLCFSQFILISVYANTKQWMLSRHYAVMDKEKKQL
;
A
#
# COMPACT_ATOMS: atom_id res chain seq x y z
N MET A 1 -2.79 -3.46 -10.58
CA MET A 1 -3.79 -4.10 -11.48
C MET A 1 -4.35 -3.16 -12.56
N PHE A 2 -3.93 -1.91 -12.58
CA PHE A 2 -4.46 -0.90 -13.49
C PHE A 2 -4.40 -1.25 -14.98
N PRO A 3 -3.29 -1.82 -15.52
CA PRO A 3 -3.23 -2.17 -16.96
C PRO A 3 -4.31 -3.16 -17.41
N LEU A 4 -4.62 -4.16 -16.57
CA LEU A 4 -5.67 -5.15 -16.85
C LEU A 4 -7.05 -4.50 -16.90
N LEU A 5 -7.35 -3.63 -15.93
CA LEU A 5 -8.61 -2.90 -15.85
C LEU A 5 -8.80 -1.93 -17.02
N CYS A 6 -7.72 -1.31 -17.51
CA CYS A 6 -7.75 -0.49 -18.71
C CYS A 6 -8.07 -1.33 -19.95
N ARG A 7 -7.45 -2.51 -20.10
CA ARG A 7 -7.71 -3.42 -21.21
C ARG A 7 -9.18 -3.86 -21.26
N ASP A 8 -9.77 -4.12 -20.11
CA ASP A 8 -11.16 -4.58 -20.00
C ASP A 8 -12.17 -3.40 -20.00
N LYS A 9 -11.70 -2.15 -20.13
CA LYS A 9 -12.52 -0.92 -20.10
C LYS A 9 -13.25 -0.69 -18.76
N LEU A 10 -12.72 -1.24 -17.67
CA LEU A 10 -13.24 -1.14 -16.30
C LEU A 10 -12.67 0.06 -15.52
N ILE A 11 -12.31 1.15 -16.22
CA ILE A 11 -11.74 2.35 -15.58
C ILE A 11 -12.77 3.05 -14.70
N LEU A 12 -14.04 3.11 -15.13
CA LEU A 12 -15.13 3.72 -14.38
C LEU A 12 -15.38 3.03 -13.02
N PRO A 13 -15.59 1.69 -12.96
CA PRO A 13 -15.73 1.01 -11.67
C PRO A 13 -14.48 1.10 -10.81
N TYR A 14 -13.28 1.14 -11.41
CA TYR A 14 -12.03 1.35 -10.68
C TYR A 14 -12.01 2.68 -9.91
N ILE A 15 -12.37 3.78 -10.59
CA ILE A 15 -12.45 5.11 -9.96
C ILE A 15 -13.56 5.15 -8.91
N ALA A 16 -14.72 4.56 -9.18
CA ALA A 16 -15.85 4.53 -8.25
C ALA A 16 -15.50 3.83 -6.93
N VAL A 17 -14.83 2.66 -6.99
CA VAL A 17 -14.39 1.93 -5.79
C VAL A 17 -13.33 2.72 -5.02
N HIS A 18 -12.40 3.38 -5.70
CA HIS A 18 -11.41 4.25 -5.04
C HIS A 18 -12.07 5.44 -4.34
N GLY A 19 -12.99 6.12 -5.02
CA GLY A 19 -13.75 7.23 -4.46
C GLY A 19 -14.57 6.81 -3.24
N LEU A 20 -15.27 5.67 -3.33
CA LEU A 20 -16.03 5.11 -2.22
C LEU A 20 -15.14 4.74 -1.04
N PHE A 21 -13.98 4.14 -1.29
CA PHE A 21 -13.00 3.81 -0.25
C PHE A 21 -12.50 5.06 0.48
N ILE A 22 -12.16 6.13 -0.26
CA ILE A 22 -11.73 7.40 0.34
C ILE A 22 -12.87 8.03 1.14
N LEU A 23 -14.09 8.03 0.60
CA LEU A 23 -15.26 8.60 1.28
C LEU A 23 -15.56 7.88 2.59
N LEU A 24 -15.49 6.54 2.59
CA LEU A 24 -15.64 5.73 3.80
C LEU A 24 -14.48 5.94 4.79
N TYR A 25 -13.26 6.07 4.29
CA TYR A 25 -12.08 6.33 5.14
C TYR A 25 -12.13 7.71 5.81
N CYS A 26 -12.60 8.72 5.08
CA CYS A 26 -12.73 10.10 5.55
C CYS A 26 -14.07 10.38 6.26
N ALA A 27 -14.99 9.41 6.33
CA ALA A 27 -16.30 9.61 6.93
C ALA A 27 -16.17 9.94 8.43
N PRO A 28 -16.78 11.04 8.92
CA PRO A 28 -16.54 11.57 10.27
C PRO A 28 -17.10 10.72 11.43
N GLY A 29 -17.55 9.48 11.18
CA GLY A 29 -18.11 8.59 12.20
C GLY A 29 -17.40 7.25 12.36
N GLY A 30 -16.37 6.95 11.57
CA GLY A 30 -15.88 5.57 11.41
C GLY A 30 -14.76 5.11 12.35
N ARG A 31 -13.82 5.97 12.76
CA ARG A 31 -12.64 5.55 13.54
C ARG A 31 -12.16 6.65 14.48
N GLN A 32 -12.79 6.73 15.65
CA GLN A 32 -12.15 7.30 16.84
C GLN A 32 -11.27 6.26 17.57
N ASP A 33 -11.15 5.05 17.00
CA ASP A 33 -10.26 4.00 17.50
C ASP A 33 -8.95 4.00 16.73
N THR A 34 -7.85 4.16 17.47
CA THR A 34 -6.42 4.23 17.07
C THR A 34 -5.78 5.62 16.91
N THR A 35 -6.38 6.66 17.48
CA THR A 35 -5.62 7.87 17.87
C THR A 35 -4.79 7.67 19.14
N ASN A 36 -4.57 6.42 19.58
CA ASN A 36 -3.53 6.10 20.55
C ASN A 36 -2.21 5.86 19.80
N SER A 37 -1.54 6.98 19.52
CA SER A 37 -0.09 7.13 19.62
C SER A 37 0.77 5.93 19.21
N HIS A 38 0.83 5.64 17.91
CA HIS A 38 2.09 5.21 17.34
C HIS A 38 2.55 6.35 16.46
N SER A 39 3.44 7.19 16.98
CA SER A 39 4.16 8.20 16.22
C SER A 39 4.74 7.52 14.97
N SER A 40 4.06 7.66 13.84
CA SER A 40 4.61 7.22 12.58
C SER A 40 5.84 8.09 12.37
N THR A 41 7.01 7.48 12.44
CA THR A 41 8.28 8.17 12.20
C THR A 41 8.11 8.96 10.90
N PRO A 42 8.51 10.24 10.82
CA PRO A 42 8.27 11.08 9.64
C PRO A 42 8.70 10.42 8.33
N LEU A 43 9.74 9.58 8.38
CA LEU A 43 10.20 8.73 7.29
C LEU A 43 9.13 7.74 6.78
N LYS A 44 8.36 7.09 7.65
CA LYS A 44 7.29 6.16 7.25
C LYS A 44 6.17 6.89 6.51
N SER A 45 5.75 8.04 7.05
CA SER A 45 4.73 8.89 6.41
C SER A 45 5.21 9.36 5.03
N PHE A 46 6.46 9.83 4.96
CA PHE A 46 7.10 10.24 3.71
C PHE A 46 7.18 9.10 2.68
N VAL A 47 7.62 7.91 3.07
CA VAL A 47 7.71 6.75 2.17
C VAL A 47 6.33 6.35 1.64
N ILE A 48 5.30 6.35 2.48
CA ILE A 48 3.93 6.06 2.04
C ILE A 48 3.45 7.13 1.07
N ALA A 49 3.61 8.40 1.41
CA ALA A 49 3.21 9.52 0.54
C ALA A 49 3.94 9.47 -0.81
N PHE A 50 5.24 9.20 -0.81
CA PHE A 50 6.06 9.04 -2.01
C PHE A 50 5.58 7.88 -2.88
N LEU A 51 5.32 6.71 -2.29
CA LEU A 51 4.80 5.54 -3.03
C LEU A 51 3.43 5.80 -3.65
N VAL A 52 2.55 6.49 -2.93
CA VAL A 52 1.23 6.92 -3.44
C VAL A 52 1.41 7.91 -4.59
N PHE A 53 2.29 8.90 -4.43
CA PHE A 53 2.59 9.89 -5.46
C PHE A 53 3.16 9.25 -6.74
N CYS A 54 4.14 8.35 -6.61
CA CYS A 54 4.67 7.58 -7.73
C CYS A 54 3.60 6.73 -8.42
N SER A 55 2.71 6.11 -7.65
CA SER A 55 1.58 5.36 -8.20
C SER A 55 0.67 6.28 -9.02
N LEU A 56 0.27 7.44 -8.48
CA LEU A 56 -0.57 8.41 -9.17
C LEU A 56 0.07 8.91 -10.48
N ILE A 57 1.36 9.27 -10.45
CA ILE A 57 2.08 9.68 -11.65
C ILE A 57 2.04 8.58 -12.71
N LEU A 58 2.32 7.33 -12.35
CA LEU A 58 2.31 6.22 -13.29
C LEU A 58 0.92 5.97 -13.89
N HIS A 59 -0.16 6.14 -13.12
CA HIS A 59 -1.52 6.03 -13.64
C HIS A 59 -1.84 7.16 -14.62
N ILE A 60 -1.43 8.40 -14.32
CA ILE A 60 -1.62 9.55 -15.22
C ILE A 60 -0.83 9.35 -16.50
N VAL A 61 0.45 8.97 -16.40
CA VAL A 61 1.32 8.69 -17.54
C VAL A 61 0.75 7.58 -18.41
N TYR A 62 0.26 6.49 -17.80
CA TYR A 62 -0.34 5.38 -18.54
C TYR A 62 -1.60 5.78 -19.31
N LEU A 63 -2.40 6.72 -18.80
CA LEU A 63 -3.61 7.21 -19.48
C LEU A 63 -3.31 8.26 -20.55
N THR A 64 -2.28 9.08 -20.36
CA THR A 64 -2.03 10.27 -21.20
C THR A 64 -0.95 10.06 -22.26
N ILE A 65 0.01 9.18 -22.00
CA ILE A 65 1.18 8.99 -22.87
C ILE A 65 1.05 7.65 -23.61
N HIS A 66 1.10 7.70 -24.93
CA HIS A 66 1.21 6.49 -25.73
C HIS A 66 2.58 5.84 -25.50
N PRO A 67 2.65 4.52 -25.26
CA PRO A 67 3.92 3.85 -25.06
C PRO A 67 4.80 3.99 -26.29
N PRO A 68 6.13 4.15 -26.11
CA PRO A 68 7.05 4.24 -27.23
C PRO A 68 7.00 2.94 -28.03
N GLN A 69 6.97 3.02 -29.37
CA GLN A 69 6.86 1.85 -30.25
C GLN A 69 7.96 0.81 -30.02
N LYS A 70 9.13 1.23 -29.54
CA LYS A 70 10.24 0.33 -29.20
C LYS A 70 9.98 -0.52 -27.94
N TYR A 71 9.13 -0.04 -27.02
CA TYR A 71 8.81 -0.71 -25.76
C TYR A 71 7.32 -0.58 -25.42
N PRO A 72 6.45 -1.41 -26.04
CA PRO A 72 5.00 -1.32 -25.86
C PRO A 72 4.55 -1.61 -24.42
N TYR A 73 5.29 -2.41 -23.67
CA TYR A 73 4.92 -2.85 -22.30
C TYR A 73 5.70 -2.12 -21.19
N LEU A 74 6.42 -1.04 -21.51
CA LEU A 74 7.31 -0.37 -20.55
C LEU A 74 6.55 0.11 -19.31
N PHE A 75 5.43 0.81 -19.50
CA PHE A 75 4.66 1.36 -18.39
C PHE A 75 4.01 0.26 -17.55
N GLU A 76 3.58 -0.84 -18.17
CA GLU A 76 3.04 -2.00 -17.46
C GLU A 76 4.10 -2.63 -16.56
N ALA A 77 5.32 -2.78 -17.07
CA ALA A 77 6.45 -3.29 -16.30
C ALA A 77 6.81 -2.36 -15.13
N MET A 78 6.79 -1.04 -15.33
CA MET A 78 7.05 -0.06 -14.26
C MET A 78 6.00 -0.13 -13.15
N ILE A 79 4.72 -0.24 -13.51
CA ILE A 79 3.63 -0.41 -12.54
C ILE A 79 3.80 -1.72 -11.77
N MET A 80 4.11 -2.83 -12.46
CA MET A 80 4.37 -4.12 -11.81
C MET A 80 5.55 -4.06 -10.85
N LEU A 81 6.66 -3.44 -11.24
CA LEU A 81 7.85 -3.28 -10.40
C LEU A 81 7.54 -2.48 -9.14
N LEU A 82 6.83 -1.35 -9.29
CA LEU A 82 6.43 -0.53 -8.14
C LEU A 82 5.55 -1.33 -7.17
N CYS A 83 4.50 -2.00 -7.66
CA CYS A 83 3.63 -2.83 -6.84
C CYS A 83 4.39 -3.97 -6.15
N PHE A 84 5.31 -4.62 -6.86
CA PHE A 84 6.14 -5.68 -6.29
C PHE A 84 7.02 -5.16 -5.15
N SER A 85 7.66 -4.01 -5.33
CA SER A 85 8.47 -3.39 -4.27
C SER A 85 7.64 -3.09 -3.01
N GLN A 86 6.42 -2.58 -3.17
CA GLN A 86 5.49 -2.32 -2.08
C GLN A 86 5.11 -3.61 -1.35
N PHE A 87 4.83 -4.67 -2.10
CA PHE A 87 4.48 -5.97 -1.52
C PHE A 87 5.65 -6.57 -0.71
N ILE A 88 6.88 -6.47 -1.22
CA ILE A 88 8.08 -6.90 -0.49
C ILE A 88 8.26 -6.09 0.79
N LEU A 89 8.13 -4.77 0.74
CA LEU A 89 8.22 -3.90 1.92
C LEU A 89 7.17 -4.28 2.98
N ILE A 90 5.91 -4.47 2.57
CA ILE A 90 4.82 -4.88 3.45
C ILE A 90 5.10 -6.26 4.03
N SER A 91 5.57 -7.21 3.22
CA SER A 91 5.89 -8.57 3.66
C SER A 91 7.00 -8.57 4.70
N VAL A 92 8.11 -7.84 4.46
CA VAL A 92 9.19 -7.69 5.43
C VAL A 92 8.69 -7.03 6.71
N TYR A 93 7.90 -5.96 6.59
CA TYR A 93 7.30 -5.28 7.75
C TYR A 93 6.39 -6.21 8.57
N ALA A 94 5.51 -6.97 7.91
CA ALA A 94 4.60 -7.90 8.57
C ALA A 94 5.37 -9.03 9.26
N ASN A 95 6.35 -9.64 8.57
CA ASN A 95 7.18 -10.71 9.13
C ASN A 95 8.01 -10.23 10.33
N THR A 96 8.62 -9.05 10.23
CA THR A 96 9.39 -8.47 11.36
C THR A 96 8.48 -8.14 12.54
N LYS A 97 7.29 -7.58 12.31
CA LYS A 97 6.30 -7.31 13.36
C LYS A 97 5.78 -8.58 14.01
N GLN A 98 5.47 -9.61 13.21
CA GLN A 98 5.01 -10.92 13.69
C GLN A 98 6.10 -11.62 14.51
N TRP A 99 7.35 -11.55 14.06
CA TRP A 99 8.49 -12.07 14.80
C TRP A 99 8.67 -11.37 16.15
N MET A 100 8.63 -10.04 16.19
CA MET A 100 8.72 -9.28 17.45
C MET A 100 7.58 -9.63 18.42
N LEU A 101 6.35 -9.75 17.92
CA LEU A 101 5.19 -10.12 18.73
C LEU A 101 5.37 -11.52 19.34
N SER A 102 5.80 -12.50 18.54
CA SER A 102 6.04 -13.88 19.01
C SER A 102 7.13 -13.94 20.08
N ARG A 103 8.20 -13.14 19.95
CA ARG A 103 9.25 -13.03 20.97
C ARG A 103 8.73 -12.42 22.26
N HIS A 104 7.89 -11.39 22.18
CA HIS A 104 7.29 -10.77 23.36
C HIS A 104 6.43 -11.78 24.14
N TYR A 105 5.58 -12.54 23.47
CA TYR A 105 4.79 -13.60 24.11
C TYR A 105 5.67 -14.69 24.74
N ALA A 106 6.75 -15.10 24.06
CA ALA A 106 7.66 -16.11 24.58
C ALA A 106 8.44 -15.66 25.83
N VAL A 107 8.72 -14.37 25.97
CA VAL A 107 9.34 -13.80 27.18
C VAL A 107 8.34 -13.76 28.34
N MET A 108 7.11 -13.28 28.10
CA MET A 108 6.04 -13.23 29.10
C MET A 108 5.65 -14.63 29.64
N ASP A 109 5.62 -15.65 28.78
CA ASP A 109 5.30 -17.03 29.21
C ASP A 109 6.41 -17.62 30.11
N LYS A 110 7.68 -17.22 29.90
CA LYS A 110 8.79 -17.62 30.77
C LYS A 110 8.73 -16.95 32.13
N GLU A 111 8.39 -15.66 32.19
CA GLU A 111 8.23 -14.94 33.46
C GLU A 111 7.06 -15.50 34.29
N LYS A 112 5.94 -15.88 33.66
CA LYS A 112 4.79 -16.49 34.35
C LYS A 112 5.04 -17.90 34.88
N LYS A 113 6.03 -18.63 34.33
CA LYS A 113 6.40 -19.98 34.79
C LYS A 113 7.44 -19.98 35.92
N GLN A 114 8.05 -18.83 36.19
CA GLN A 114 9.09 -18.67 37.23
C GLN A 114 8.55 -18.04 38.53
N LEU A 115 7.24 -17.78 38.60
CA LEU A 115 6.53 -17.20 39.74
C LEU A 115 5.49 -18.20 40.25
#